data_AF-A0A7V4A1M2-F1
#
_entry.id   AF-A0A7V4A1M2-F1
#
_cell.length_a   1.000
_cell.length_b   1.000
_cell.length_c   1.000
_cell.angle_alpha   90.00
_cell.angle_beta   90.00
_cell.angle_gamma   90.00
#
_symmetry.space_group_name_H-M   'P 1'
#
loop_
_entity.id
_entity.type
_entity.pdbx_description
1 polymer ?
#
loop_
_entity_poly.entity_id
_entity_poly.type
_entity_poly.pdbx_seq_one_letter_code
_entity_poly.pdbx_strand_id
1 'polypeptide(L)'
;MRKLLSLLPVATFALAQITNFGTGNPVSTGSVSTRSQLQTLLATRGEMHLVVPQATDWTFYLAGLHAPYGSVKVYVHRPEARRLCGLSGGNPTGNYALVQVLATENPPTPMGMILPPDGSDLKGVLLEGDGLYKEMVLVDLPDPLASWYALVGGPKRGRAYVTGSPSQGNLVADVYLQEEVWERSDYPELIGSFSFTAPWNGTFTADLGKGPETLTLSGYSSSTQYSGTTLRVLDASGQDIGYAVLTSQGSRHVVGVDTSTVQTGGGCGNYWNGMVFTADVGGGPETFYLANCYQWREGLFGILLRGGCDIYDSAGRLRGAARSGGGRTFYGFFLLYGANYCWFGTAYDWQIYPLKYEYRKTSESVVLYARKWRKVVREVYKGRFSVLPGGKVYVEGSYYSIPELAGYLNTNTTTLKCAKDSPLVSYLAKQIGLDRGSNAGDFWARQAGAQTPEKPKPLGEFCRLNR
;
A
#
# COMPACT_ATOMS: atom_id res chain seq x y z
N MET A 1 -65.53 40.87 -0.87
CA MET A 1 -64.35 40.60 -0.03
C MET A 1 -63.26 39.97 -0.88
N ARG A 2 -62.26 40.77 -1.27
CA ARG A 2 -60.99 40.32 -1.87
C ARG A 2 -60.08 39.80 -0.76
N LYS A 3 -59.55 38.57 -0.89
CA LYS A 3 -58.34 38.10 -0.20
C LYS A 3 -57.65 37.08 -1.14
N LEU A 4 -56.55 37.49 -1.76
CA LEU A 4 -55.18 37.10 -1.38
C LEU A 4 -54.85 35.64 -1.77
N LEU A 5 -54.66 35.42 -3.08
CA LEU A 5 -53.71 34.41 -3.57
C LEU A 5 -52.42 35.15 -3.89
N SER A 6 -51.55 35.20 -2.89
CA SER A 6 -50.23 35.80 -2.95
C SER A 6 -49.33 35.01 -3.90
N LEU A 7 -48.79 35.75 -4.88
CA LEU A 7 -47.54 35.56 -5.59
C LEU A 7 -46.53 34.70 -4.80
N LEU A 8 -46.34 33.45 -5.23
CA LEU A 8 -45.15 32.66 -4.93
C LEU A 8 -44.25 32.66 -6.19
N PRO A 9 -42.92 32.69 -6.06
CA PRO A 9 -42.02 32.73 -7.21
C PRO A 9 -42.09 31.39 -7.97
N VAL A 10 -42.66 31.43 -9.17
CA VAL A 10 -42.96 30.29 -10.06
C VAL A 10 -41.68 29.54 -10.50
N ALA A 11 -40.52 30.19 -10.42
CA ALA A 11 -39.23 29.65 -10.84
C ALA A 11 -38.77 28.42 -10.03
N THR A 12 -38.94 28.44 -8.71
CA THR A 12 -38.47 27.35 -7.83
C THR A 12 -39.30 26.07 -7.99
N PHE A 13 -40.48 26.17 -8.61
CA PHE A 13 -41.41 25.05 -8.78
C PHE A 13 -41.02 24.10 -9.93
N ALA A 14 -40.39 24.59 -11.01
CA ALA A 14 -40.15 23.76 -12.20
C ALA A 14 -39.09 22.67 -11.98
N LEU A 15 -37.95 23.00 -11.36
CA LEU A 15 -36.90 22.02 -11.05
C LEU A 15 -37.20 21.20 -9.79
N ALA A 16 -37.93 21.75 -8.81
CA ALA A 16 -38.37 21.02 -7.61
C ALA A 16 -39.54 20.05 -7.87
N GLN A 17 -40.34 20.24 -8.94
CA GLN A 17 -41.35 19.26 -9.33
C GLN A 17 -40.75 18.07 -10.11
N ILE A 18 -39.59 18.22 -10.73
CA ILE A 18 -38.90 17.12 -11.46
C ILE A 18 -38.43 16.02 -10.50
N THR A 19 -38.10 16.35 -9.24
CA THR A 19 -37.75 15.34 -8.23
C THR A 19 -38.95 14.58 -7.66
N ASN A 20 -40.18 15.07 -7.88
CA ASN A 20 -41.41 14.49 -7.31
C ASN A 20 -42.28 13.71 -8.32
N PHE A 21 -41.98 13.75 -9.63
CA PHE A 21 -42.63 12.86 -10.60
C PHE A 21 -41.94 11.49 -10.60
N GLY A 22 -42.52 10.59 -9.82
CA GLY A 22 -42.01 9.25 -9.57
C GLY A 22 -41.87 8.36 -10.81
N THR A 23 -40.85 7.50 -10.70
CA THR A 23 -40.68 6.18 -11.32
C THR A 23 -40.61 6.11 -12.85
N GLY A 24 -39.40 6.07 -13.40
CA GLY A 24 -39.18 5.36 -14.67
C GLY A 24 -37.89 5.63 -15.44
N ASN A 25 -37.27 6.81 -15.34
CA ASN A 25 -36.02 7.10 -16.05
C ASN A 25 -35.19 8.16 -15.30
N PRO A 26 -33.85 8.02 -15.19
CA PRO A 26 -33.02 9.00 -14.54
C PRO A 26 -33.00 10.30 -15.36
N VAL A 27 -33.49 11.39 -14.77
CA VAL A 27 -33.24 12.75 -15.27
C VAL A 27 -31.84 13.14 -14.80
N SER A 28 -30.92 13.40 -15.73
CA SER A 28 -29.60 13.92 -15.35
C SER A 28 -29.74 15.42 -15.08
N THR A 29 -29.90 15.79 -13.81
CA THR A 29 -29.87 17.17 -13.34
C THR A 29 -28.44 17.56 -12.98
N GLY A 30 -27.96 18.70 -13.45
CA GLY A 30 -26.59 19.16 -13.17
C GLY A 30 -26.40 20.66 -13.37
N SER A 31 -25.28 21.18 -12.88
CA SER A 31 -24.79 22.52 -13.23
C SER A 31 -23.78 22.43 -14.36
N VAL A 32 -23.87 23.36 -15.31
CA VAL A 32 -22.89 23.51 -16.38
C VAL A 32 -21.74 24.37 -15.86
N SER A 33 -20.51 23.85 -15.95
CA SER A 33 -19.29 24.52 -15.45
C SER A 33 -18.10 24.41 -16.40
N THR A 34 -18.21 23.60 -17.46
CA THR A 34 -17.16 23.39 -18.48
C THR A 34 -17.67 23.71 -19.88
N ARG A 35 -16.76 24.08 -20.78
CA ARG A 35 -17.13 24.35 -22.19
C ARG A 35 -17.66 23.10 -22.89
N SER A 36 -17.09 21.94 -22.59
CA SER A 36 -17.57 20.62 -23.05
C SER A 36 -19.02 20.34 -22.62
N GLN A 37 -19.38 20.58 -21.36
CA GLN A 37 -20.78 20.47 -20.88
C GLN A 37 -21.72 21.33 -21.69
N LEU A 38 -21.37 22.61 -21.84
CA LEU A 38 -22.23 23.56 -22.53
C LEU A 38 -22.41 23.16 -24.00
N GLN A 39 -21.33 22.80 -24.70
CA GLN A 39 -21.39 22.37 -26.09
C GLN A 39 -22.20 21.08 -26.25
N THR A 40 -21.98 20.07 -25.41
CA THR A 40 -22.74 18.80 -25.45
C THR A 40 -24.22 19.01 -25.17
N LEU A 41 -24.55 19.91 -24.25
CA LEU A 41 -25.92 20.26 -23.91
C LEU A 41 -26.63 20.97 -25.06
N LEU A 42 -25.98 21.98 -25.66
CA LEU A 42 -26.51 22.76 -26.78
C LEU A 42 -26.49 22.00 -28.11
N ALA A 43 -25.71 20.92 -28.23
CA ALA A 43 -25.74 20.01 -29.37
C ALA A 43 -26.98 19.09 -29.41
N THR A 44 -27.88 19.20 -28.43
CA THR A 44 -29.17 18.49 -28.47
C THR A 44 -30.00 18.99 -29.65
N ARG A 45 -30.41 18.10 -30.55
CA ARG A 45 -31.24 18.48 -31.72
C ARG A 45 -32.63 18.92 -31.30
N GLY A 46 -33.14 20.01 -31.87
CA GLY A 46 -34.47 20.51 -31.52
C GLY A 46 -34.67 22.01 -31.74
N GLU A 47 -35.85 22.52 -31.42
CA GLU A 47 -36.09 23.98 -31.36
C GLU A 47 -35.74 24.49 -29.95
N MET A 48 -34.85 25.46 -29.87
CA MET A 48 -34.42 26.06 -28.61
C MET A 48 -35.19 27.36 -28.33
N HIS A 49 -35.84 27.42 -27.18
CA HIS A 49 -36.53 28.60 -26.66
C HIS A 49 -35.76 29.13 -25.45
N LEU A 50 -35.38 30.40 -25.48
CA LEU A 50 -34.69 31.08 -24.39
C LEU A 50 -35.53 32.24 -23.88
N VAL A 51 -36.02 32.19 -22.64
CA VAL A 51 -36.64 33.33 -21.97
C VAL A 51 -35.58 33.99 -21.10
N VAL A 52 -35.27 35.26 -21.38
CA VAL A 52 -34.22 35.98 -20.68
C VAL A 52 -34.68 37.38 -20.28
N PRO A 53 -34.21 37.91 -19.14
CA PRO A 53 -34.50 39.29 -18.76
C PRO A 53 -33.83 40.30 -19.70
N GLN A 54 -32.67 39.94 -20.28
CA GLN A 54 -31.94 40.76 -21.23
C GLN A 54 -31.34 39.89 -22.32
N ALA A 55 -31.39 40.35 -23.57
CA ALA A 55 -30.70 39.69 -24.68
C ALA A 55 -29.30 40.30 -24.81
N THR A 56 -28.28 39.52 -24.41
CA THR A 56 -26.88 39.93 -24.42
C THR A 56 -26.11 39.22 -25.53
N ASP A 57 -24.87 39.65 -25.78
CA ASP A 57 -23.96 38.95 -26.70
C ASP A 57 -23.77 37.48 -26.29
N TRP A 58 -23.77 37.19 -24.99
CA TRP A 58 -23.74 35.82 -24.47
C TRP A 58 -24.98 35.02 -24.87
N THR A 59 -26.19 35.58 -24.74
CA THR A 59 -27.42 34.90 -25.20
C THR A 59 -27.33 34.55 -26.68
N PHE A 60 -26.81 35.45 -27.51
CA PHE A 60 -26.63 35.20 -28.93
C PHE A 60 -25.48 34.24 -29.24
N TYR A 61 -24.43 34.20 -28.43
CA TYR A 61 -23.38 33.19 -28.49
C TYR A 61 -23.96 31.79 -28.23
N LEU A 62 -24.79 31.62 -27.19
CA LEU A 62 -25.50 30.36 -26.93
C LEU A 62 -26.40 29.95 -28.10
N ALA A 63 -27.12 30.92 -28.68
CA ALA A 63 -27.93 30.69 -29.87
C ALA A 63 -27.08 30.23 -31.07
N GLY A 64 -25.92 30.86 -31.28
CA GLY A 64 -24.97 30.49 -32.32
C GLY A 64 -24.39 29.09 -32.14
N LEU A 65 -24.10 28.67 -30.90
CA LEU A 65 -23.66 27.31 -30.58
C LEU A 65 -24.74 26.26 -30.91
N HIS A 66 -26.02 26.59 -30.72
CA HIS A 66 -27.14 25.69 -31.01
C HIS A 66 -27.57 25.70 -32.48
N ALA A 67 -27.34 26.79 -33.23
CA ALA A 67 -27.82 26.97 -34.61
C ALA A 67 -27.56 25.78 -35.57
N PRO A 68 -26.44 25.03 -35.48
CA PRO A 68 -26.23 23.83 -36.32
C PRO A 68 -27.18 22.67 -36.02
N TYR A 69 -27.85 22.68 -34.86
CA TYR A 69 -28.67 21.59 -34.33
C TYR A 69 -30.18 21.88 -34.34
N GLY A 70 -30.57 23.13 -34.58
CA GLY A 70 -31.95 23.54 -34.80
C GLY A 70 -32.19 25.05 -34.66
N SER A 71 -33.45 25.46 -34.70
CA SER A 71 -33.85 26.88 -34.66
C SER A 71 -33.87 27.43 -33.24
N VAL A 72 -33.55 28.71 -33.08
CA VAL A 72 -33.53 29.40 -31.78
C VAL A 72 -34.56 30.54 -31.76
N LYS A 73 -35.33 30.65 -30.67
CA LYS A 73 -36.18 31.79 -30.36
C LYS A 73 -35.79 32.37 -28.99
N VAL A 74 -35.54 33.68 -28.95
CA VAL A 74 -35.19 34.39 -27.71
C VAL A 74 -36.36 35.28 -27.30
N TYR A 75 -36.93 35.07 -26.14
CA TYR A 75 -38.07 35.80 -25.61
C TYR A 75 -37.63 36.83 -24.58
N VAL A 76 -38.05 38.07 -24.78
CA VAL A 76 -37.74 39.21 -23.90
C VAL A 76 -39.01 39.96 -23.50
N HIS A 77 -38.96 40.68 -22.37
CA HIS A 77 -40.05 41.56 -21.94
C HIS A 77 -40.08 42.89 -22.70
N ARG A 78 -41.20 43.63 -22.65
CA ARG A 78 -41.42 44.86 -23.44
C ARG A 78 -40.36 45.95 -23.22
N PRO A 79 -39.94 46.29 -21.99
CA PRO A 79 -38.87 47.25 -21.76
C PRO A 79 -37.55 46.89 -22.46
N GLU A 80 -37.15 45.61 -22.40
CA GLU A 80 -35.95 45.15 -23.10
C GLU A 80 -36.14 45.24 -24.62
N ALA A 81 -37.30 44.84 -25.15
CA ALA A 81 -37.60 44.99 -26.58
C ALA A 81 -37.48 46.44 -27.06
N ARG A 82 -37.96 47.42 -26.27
CA ARG A 82 -37.79 48.86 -26.57
C ARG A 82 -36.31 49.25 -26.64
N ARG A 83 -35.48 48.77 -25.70
CA ARG A 83 -34.02 48.98 -25.73
C ARG A 83 -33.41 48.43 -27.02
N LEU A 84 -33.76 47.20 -27.39
CA LEU A 84 -33.26 46.54 -28.60
C LEU A 84 -33.73 47.23 -29.89
N CYS A 85 -34.94 47.80 -29.92
CA CYS A 85 -35.42 48.61 -31.04
C CYS A 85 -34.55 49.86 -31.24
N GLY A 86 -34.11 50.51 -30.15
CA GLY A 86 -33.19 51.63 -30.22
C GLY A 86 -31.81 51.24 -30.77
N LEU A 87 -31.28 50.09 -30.33
CA LEU A 87 -29.99 49.57 -30.78
C LEU A 87 -29.99 49.10 -32.24
N SER A 88 -31.12 48.57 -32.72
CA SER A 88 -31.27 48.06 -34.10
C SER A 88 -31.74 49.12 -35.11
N GLY A 89 -31.81 50.39 -34.71
CA GLY A 89 -32.36 51.46 -35.58
C GLY A 89 -33.81 51.18 -36.03
N GLY A 90 -34.55 50.42 -35.22
CA GLY A 90 -35.92 50.00 -35.49
C GLY A 90 -36.09 48.97 -36.62
N ASN A 91 -35.01 48.40 -37.17
CA ASN A 91 -35.08 47.32 -38.17
C ASN A 91 -34.15 46.16 -37.77
N PRO A 92 -34.61 45.25 -36.88
CA PRO A 92 -33.77 44.19 -36.36
C PRO A 92 -33.38 43.19 -37.45
N THR A 93 -32.08 43.07 -37.68
CA THR A 93 -31.45 42.09 -38.58
C THR A 93 -30.43 41.25 -37.79
N GLY A 94 -29.93 40.17 -38.42
CA GLY A 94 -28.96 39.26 -37.78
C GLY A 94 -29.51 38.62 -36.51
N ASN A 95 -28.74 38.66 -35.43
CA ASN A 95 -29.09 38.03 -34.15
C ASN A 95 -30.41 38.54 -33.55
N TYR A 96 -30.78 39.80 -33.81
CA TYR A 96 -32.03 40.39 -33.31
C TYR A 96 -33.29 39.82 -33.99
N ALA A 97 -33.17 39.15 -35.14
CA ALA A 97 -34.29 38.49 -35.81
C ALA A 97 -34.80 37.26 -35.03
N LEU A 98 -33.98 36.70 -34.13
CA LEU A 98 -34.36 35.60 -33.25
C LEU A 98 -35.28 36.04 -32.10
N VAL A 99 -35.38 37.36 -31.86
CA VAL A 99 -36.04 37.93 -30.69
C VAL A 99 -37.55 38.00 -30.87
N GLN A 100 -38.28 37.47 -29.89
CA GLN A 100 -39.72 37.48 -29.72
C GLN A 100 -40.08 38.31 -28.48
N VAL A 101 -41.08 39.16 -28.58
CA VAL A 101 -41.47 40.08 -27.51
C VAL A 101 -42.66 39.51 -26.75
N LEU A 102 -42.46 39.23 -25.46
CA LEU A 102 -43.50 38.80 -24.54
C LEU A 102 -44.37 39.99 -24.13
N ALA A 103 -45.67 39.77 -23.95
CA ALA A 103 -46.60 40.78 -23.43
C ALA A 103 -46.51 40.93 -21.90
N THR A 104 -45.29 41.12 -21.39
CA THR A 104 -45.00 41.36 -19.98
C THR A 104 -44.11 42.59 -19.83
N GLU A 105 -44.36 43.39 -18.81
CA GLU A 105 -43.52 44.55 -18.45
C GLU A 105 -42.40 44.15 -17.48
N ASN A 106 -42.63 43.12 -16.65
CA ASN A 106 -41.67 42.67 -15.66
C ASN A 106 -40.60 41.76 -16.29
N PRO A 107 -39.35 41.83 -15.82
CA PRO A 107 -38.31 40.91 -16.28
C PRO A 107 -38.67 39.46 -15.92
N PRO A 108 -38.68 38.53 -16.88
CA PRO A 108 -38.96 37.13 -16.60
C PRO A 108 -37.80 36.49 -15.85
N THR A 109 -38.09 35.40 -15.13
CA THR A 109 -37.03 34.50 -14.67
C THR A 109 -36.32 33.87 -15.87
N PRO A 110 -34.98 33.85 -15.90
CA PRO A 110 -34.23 33.23 -16.99
C PRO A 110 -34.46 31.72 -17.03
N MET A 111 -35.07 31.25 -18.12
CA MET A 111 -35.38 29.85 -18.36
C MET A 111 -35.18 29.52 -19.83
N GLY A 112 -34.82 28.28 -20.13
CA GLY A 112 -34.65 27.82 -21.50
C GLY A 112 -35.14 26.39 -21.68
N MET A 113 -35.49 26.03 -22.92
CA MET A 113 -35.93 24.70 -23.27
C MET A 113 -35.45 24.34 -24.67
N ILE A 114 -34.95 23.12 -24.85
CA ILE A 114 -34.71 22.53 -26.18
C ILE A 114 -35.81 21.48 -26.40
N LEU A 115 -36.73 21.80 -27.29
CA LEU A 115 -37.83 20.94 -27.68
C LEU A 115 -37.35 19.92 -28.71
N PRO A 116 -37.58 18.61 -28.50
CA PRO A 116 -37.22 17.61 -29.48
C PRO A 116 -38.07 17.80 -30.78
N PRO A 117 -37.55 17.41 -31.96
CA PRO A 117 -38.31 17.48 -33.21
C PRO A 117 -39.65 16.73 -33.15
N ASP A 118 -40.64 17.22 -33.88
CA ASP A 118 -42.00 16.67 -33.90
C ASP A 118 -41.99 15.18 -34.24
N GLY A 119 -42.73 14.38 -33.45
CA GLY A 119 -42.84 12.93 -33.63
C GLY A 119 -41.59 12.13 -33.22
N SER A 120 -40.57 12.76 -32.65
CA SER A 120 -39.38 12.05 -32.16
C SER A 120 -39.56 11.47 -30.75
N ASP A 121 -38.89 10.35 -30.50
CA ASP A 121 -38.71 9.77 -29.16
C ASP A 121 -37.60 10.48 -28.37
N LEU A 122 -37.01 11.54 -28.93
CA LEU A 122 -35.97 12.32 -28.28
C LEU A 122 -36.55 13.04 -27.06
N LYS A 123 -35.79 13.03 -25.97
CA LYS A 123 -36.17 13.70 -24.73
C LYS A 123 -35.58 15.12 -24.74
N GLY A 124 -36.38 16.10 -24.32
CA GLY A 124 -35.96 17.50 -24.34
C GLY A 124 -35.03 17.90 -23.20
N VAL A 125 -34.55 19.14 -23.25
CA VAL A 125 -33.66 19.74 -22.25
C VAL A 125 -34.35 20.93 -21.62
N LEU A 126 -34.28 21.03 -20.30
CA LEU A 126 -34.65 22.25 -19.54
C LEU A 126 -33.37 22.94 -19.06
N LEU A 127 -33.36 24.27 -19.15
CA LEU A 127 -32.27 25.15 -18.72
C LEU A 127 -32.82 26.20 -17.75
N GLU A 128 -32.07 26.52 -16.69
CA GLU A 128 -32.45 27.56 -15.74
C GLU A 128 -31.20 28.33 -15.26
N GLY A 129 -31.38 29.63 -15.05
CA GLY A 129 -30.42 30.46 -14.32
C GLY A 129 -29.76 31.53 -15.15
N ASP A 130 -29.01 32.39 -14.47
CA ASP A 130 -28.41 33.58 -15.05
C ASP A 130 -27.44 33.28 -16.20
N GLY A 131 -26.91 32.05 -16.27
CA GLY A 131 -26.00 31.61 -17.34
C GLY A 131 -26.65 31.57 -18.73
N LEU A 132 -27.95 31.86 -18.86
CA LEU A 132 -28.65 32.04 -20.14
C LEU A 132 -28.44 33.43 -20.76
N TYR A 133 -28.03 34.42 -19.95
CA TYR A 133 -27.87 35.81 -20.42
C TYR A 133 -26.67 36.55 -19.85
N LYS A 134 -26.04 36.03 -18.79
CA LYS A 134 -24.74 36.51 -18.32
C LYS A 134 -23.68 35.49 -18.70
N GLU A 135 -22.55 35.99 -19.17
CA GLU A 135 -21.41 35.15 -19.54
C GLU A 135 -20.99 34.25 -18.36
N MET A 136 -20.76 32.98 -18.70
CA MET A 136 -20.30 31.98 -17.75
C MET A 136 -18.79 31.85 -17.84
N VAL A 137 -18.11 31.77 -16.69
CA VAL A 137 -16.71 31.38 -16.65
C VAL A 137 -16.65 29.86 -16.77
N LEU A 138 -16.39 29.38 -17.98
CA LEU A 138 -16.28 27.96 -18.27
C LEU A 138 -14.82 27.54 -18.13
N VAL A 139 -14.59 26.45 -17.40
CA VAL A 139 -13.25 25.87 -17.32
C VAL A 139 -12.98 25.03 -18.56
N ASP A 140 -11.87 25.29 -19.24
CA ASP A 140 -11.35 24.46 -20.32
C ASP A 140 -10.52 23.31 -19.73
N LEU A 141 -11.21 22.29 -19.23
CA LEU A 141 -10.58 21.03 -18.83
C LEU A 141 -10.65 20.01 -19.97
N PRO A 142 -9.58 19.22 -20.19
CA PRO A 142 -9.63 18.06 -21.08
C PRO A 142 -10.74 17.09 -20.67
N ASP A 143 -11.35 16.45 -21.67
CA ASP A 143 -12.45 15.52 -21.47
C ASP A 143 -12.32 14.34 -22.45
N PRO A 144 -12.03 13.11 -21.98
CA PRO A 144 -11.82 12.73 -20.58
C PRO A 144 -10.51 13.27 -20.00
N LEU A 145 -10.50 13.44 -18.67
CA LEU A 145 -9.33 13.79 -17.87
C LEU A 145 -8.67 12.51 -17.34
N ALA A 146 -7.34 12.42 -17.43
CA ALA A 146 -6.55 11.34 -16.85
C ALA A 146 -5.13 11.83 -16.56
N SER A 147 -4.88 12.40 -15.37
CA SER A 147 -3.58 13.00 -15.05
C SER A 147 -3.26 13.00 -13.56
N TRP A 148 -1.99 13.17 -13.24
CA TRP A 148 -1.50 13.35 -11.87
C TRP A 148 -1.57 14.82 -11.45
N TYR A 149 -2.00 15.04 -10.21
CA TYR A 149 -2.13 16.36 -9.60
C TYR A 149 -1.55 16.38 -8.20
N ALA A 150 -0.97 17.52 -7.82
CA ALA A 150 -0.52 17.73 -6.44
C ALA A 150 -1.72 17.99 -5.51
N LEU A 151 -1.65 17.46 -4.29
CA LEU A 151 -2.62 17.76 -3.24
C LEU A 151 -2.04 18.80 -2.30
N VAL A 152 -2.82 19.84 -2.00
CA VAL A 152 -2.43 20.94 -1.09
C VAL A 152 -3.48 21.17 0.00
N GLY A 153 -3.07 21.86 1.07
CA GLY A 153 -3.96 22.31 2.15
C GLY A 153 -4.28 21.27 3.24
N GLY A 154 -3.97 20.00 3.02
CA GLY A 154 -4.10 18.97 4.05
C GLY A 154 -2.83 18.76 4.89
N PRO A 155 -2.91 17.99 5.99
CA PRO A 155 -1.83 17.83 6.97
C PRO A 155 -0.62 17.04 6.45
N LYS A 156 -0.83 16.15 5.48
CA LYS A 156 0.23 15.35 4.85
C LYS A 156 0.42 15.78 3.40
N ARG A 157 1.65 15.82 2.90
CA ARG A 157 1.89 16.03 1.46
C ARG A 157 1.39 14.84 0.66
N GLY A 158 1.00 15.05 -0.60
CA GLY A 158 0.55 13.97 -1.44
C GLY A 158 0.20 14.40 -2.86
N ARG A 159 -0.28 13.43 -3.63
CA ARG A 159 -0.76 13.62 -5.00
C ARG A 159 -1.96 12.72 -5.26
N ALA A 160 -2.71 13.05 -6.30
CA ALA A 160 -3.84 12.27 -6.76
C ALA A 160 -3.72 12.00 -8.26
N TYR A 161 -4.04 10.78 -8.68
CA TYR A 161 -4.31 10.48 -10.08
C TYR A 161 -5.80 10.67 -10.32
N VAL A 162 -6.17 11.69 -11.09
CA VAL A 162 -7.56 12.05 -11.35
C VAL A 162 -7.99 11.51 -12.70
N THR A 163 -9.12 10.81 -12.72
CA THR A 163 -9.73 10.25 -13.93
C THR A 163 -11.22 10.59 -14.01
N GLY A 164 -11.77 10.60 -15.22
CA GLY A 164 -13.19 10.81 -15.48
C GLY A 164 -13.44 11.95 -16.44
N SER A 165 -14.71 12.34 -16.58
CA SER A 165 -15.13 13.42 -17.47
C SER A 165 -15.57 14.64 -16.65
N PRO A 166 -14.81 15.75 -16.68
CA PRO A 166 -15.25 16.99 -16.03
C PRO A 166 -16.65 17.42 -16.49
N SER A 167 -16.99 17.14 -17.75
CA SER A 167 -18.29 17.44 -18.32
C SER A 167 -19.44 16.59 -17.77
N GLN A 168 -19.15 15.43 -17.21
CA GLN A 168 -20.16 14.56 -16.62
C GLN A 168 -20.25 14.75 -15.10
N GLY A 169 -19.38 15.60 -14.51
CA GLY A 169 -19.33 15.79 -13.08
C GLY A 169 -18.93 14.52 -12.31
N ASN A 170 -18.20 13.61 -12.95
CA ASN A 170 -17.89 12.28 -12.41
C ASN A 170 -16.39 12.05 -12.16
N LEU A 171 -15.62 13.11 -11.93
CA LEU A 171 -14.20 12.98 -11.62
C LEU A 171 -13.97 12.18 -10.33
N VAL A 172 -13.03 11.24 -10.39
CA VAL A 172 -12.53 10.46 -9.25
C VAL A 172 -11.02 10.59 -9.13
N ALA A 173 -10.51 10.52 -7.90
CA ALA A 173 -9.12 10.71 -7.54
C ALA A 173 -8.59 9.50 -6.76
N ASP A 174 -7.59 8.82 -7.33
CA ASP A 174 -6.79 7.82 -6.61
C ASP A 174 -5.71 8.56 -5.82
N VAL A 175 -5.86 8.61 -4.49
CA VAL A 175 -5.05 9.49 -3.62
C VAL A 175 -3.89 8.75 -2.99
N TYR A 176 -2.71 9.40 -3.01
CA TYR A 176 -1.48 8.94 -2.42
C TYR A 176 -0.93 10.01 -1.47
N LEU A 177 -0.75 9.67 -0.20
CA LEU A 177 -0.21 10.58 0.82
C LEU A 177 1.17 10.11 1.28
N GLN A 178 2.08 11.05 1.52
CA GLN A 178 3.39 10.79 2.08
C GLN A 178 3.26 10.42 3.56
N GLU A 179 3.75 9.24 3.93
CA GLU A 179 3.77 8.74 5.29
C GLU A 179 5.13 8.20 5.67
N GLU A 180 5.48 8.34 6.96
CA GLU A 180 6.59 7.61 7.55
C GLU A 180 6.19 6.15 7.74
N VAL A 181 6.87 5.24 7.04
CA VAL A 181 6.69 3.81 7.18
C VAL A 181 8.00 3.18 7.65
N TRP A 182 7.88 2.16 8.50
CA TRP A 182 9.02 1.34 8.91
C TRP A 182 9.31 0.30 7.84
N GLU A 183 10.54 0.30 7.34
CA GLU A 183 11.05 -0.70 6.40
C GLU A 183 12.39 -1.24 6.87
N ARG A 184 12.72 -2.47 6.46
CA ARG A 184 14.05 -3.04 6.70
C ARG A 184 15.07 -2.40 5.75
N SER A 185 16.32 -2.25 6.20
CA SER A 185 17.43 -1.86 5.33
C SER A 185 17.65 -2.92 4.24
N ASP A 186 18.17 -2.47 3.10
CA ASP A 186 18.39 -3.34 1.94
C ASP A 186 19.47 -4.39 2.21
N TYR A 187 20.44 -4.05 3.06
CA TYR A 187 21.59 -4.88 3.40
C TYR A 187 21.71 -5.07 4.92
N PRO A 188 22.20 -6.24 5.39
CA PRO A 188 22.53 -6.45 6.80
C PRO A 188 23.69 -5.56 7.23
N GLU A 189 23.54 -4.93 8.40
CA GLU A 189 24.55 -4.07 9.01
C GLU A 189 25.02 -4.67 10.33
N LEU A 190 26.24 -4.32 10.77
CA LEU A 190 26.73 -4.70 12.09
C LEU A 190 25.79 -4.13 13.16
N ILE A 191 25.20 -5.03 13.96
CA ILE A 191 24.35 -4.69 15.10
C ILE A 191 25.20 -4.61 16.37
N GLY A 192 26.04 -5.63 16.58
CA GLY A 192 26.85 -5.73 17.79
C GLY A 192 27.43 -7.12 18.00
N SER A 193 28.13 -7.26 19.13
CA SER A 193 28.70 -8.53 19.59
C SER A 193 28.04 -8.95 20.89
N PHE A 194 27.64 -10.21 20.96
CA PHE A 194 26.98 -10.82 22.10
C PHE A 194 27.87 -11.93 22.64
N SER A 195 27.92 -12.09 23.96
CA SER A 195 28.67 -13.16 24.61
C SER A 195 27.76 -13.93 25.53
N PHE A 196 27.78 -15.25 25.40
CA PHE A 196 26.98 -16.17 26.19
C PHE A 196 27.93 -17.03 27.03
N THR A 197 27.82 -16.96 28.34
CA THR A 197 28.67 -17.69 29.31
C THR A 197 28.04 -19.00 29.81
N ALA A 198 26.87 -19.35 29.28
CA ALA A 198 26.16 -20.57 29.56
C ALA A 198 25.65 -21.17 28.23
N PRO A 199 25.37 -22.48 28.20
CA PRO A 199 24.70 -23.09 27.05
C PRO A 199 23.39 -22.35 26.75
N TRP A 200 23.21 -21.94 25.51
CA TRP A 200 22.01 -21.28 25.02
C TRP A 200 21.47 -22.05 23.80
N ASN A 201 20.26 -21.71 23.37
CA ASN A 201 19.52 -22.48 22.34
C ASN A 201 19.59 -21.85 20.94
N GLY A 202 20.50 -20.90 20.71
CA GLY A 202 20.57 -20.18 19.43
C GLY A 202 19.55 -19.06 19.28
N THR A 203 18.76 -18.75 20.33
CA THR A 203 17.79 -17.65 20.37
C THR A 203 18.24 -16.52 21.29
N PHE A 204 18.16 -15.28 20.83
CA PHE A 204 18.58 -14.10 21.60
C PHE A 204 17.81 -12.85 21.17
N THR A 205 17.87 -11.78 21.98
CA THR A 205 17.15 -10.53 21.70
C THR A 205 18.12 -9.43 21.30
N ALA A 206 17.79 -8.67 20.26
CA ALA A 206 18.53 -7.48 19.84
C ALA A 206 17.57 -6.37 19.41
N ASP A 207 17.93 -5.11 19.67
CA ASP A 207 17.20 -3.97 19.12
C ASP A 207 17.70 -3.66 17.71
N LEU A 208 16.81 -3.78 16.73
CA LEU A 208 17.10 -3.55 15.32
C LEU A 208 16.65 -2.16 14.85
N GLY A 209 16.33 -1.25 15.76
CA GLY A 209 15.93 0.14 15.49
C GLY A 209 14.43 0.41 15.68
N LYS A 210 13.61 -0.63 15.89
CA LYS A 210 12.17 -0.54 16.19
C LYS A 210 11.84 -1.22 17.52
N GLY A 211 12.81 -1.28 18.43
CA GLY A 211 12.70 -1.96 19.72
C GLY A 211 13.27 -3.38 19.69
N PRO A 212 13.30 -4.06 20.85
CA PRO A 212 13.89 -5.38 21.01
C PRO A 212 13.08 -6.45 20.26
N GLU A 213 13.78 -7.27 19.48
CA GLU A 213 13.22 -8.40 18.72
C GLU A 213 13.93 -9.70 19.05
N THR A 214 13.18 -10.80 19.12
CA THR A 214 13.73 -12.14 19.29
C THR A 214 14.23 -12.67 17.95
N LEU A 215 15.50 -13.07 17.95
CA LEU A 215 16.23 -13.56 16.79
C LEU A 215 16.68 -15.00 17.03
N THR A 216 16.67 -15.81 15.97
CA THR A 216 17.06 -17.21 16.02
C THR A 216 18.14 -17.51 15.00
N LEU A 217 19.15 -18.27 15.39
CA LEU A 217 20.19 -18.75 14.48
C LEU A 217 19.78 -20.06 13.82
N SER A 218 19.58 -20.03 12.51
CA SER A 218 19.21 -21.21 11.74
C SER A 218 20.36 -22.21 11.68
N GLY A 219 20.09 -23.46 12.07
CA GLY A 219 21.08 -24.53 12.09
C GLY A 219 22.02 -24.50 13.30
N TYR A 220 21.76 -23.65 14.29
CA TYR A 220 22.50 -23.67 15.54
C TYR A 220 22.26 -24.97 16.32
N SER A 221 23.34 -25.49 16.89
CA SER A 221 23.37 -26.66 17.77
C SER A 221 24.32 -26.41 18.94
N SER A 222 23.85 -26.67 20.15
CA SER A 222 24.62 -26.51 21.39
C SER A 222 25.78 -27.51 21.48
N SER A 223 25.73 -28.65 20.80
CA SER A 223 26.80 -29.67 20.79
C SER A 223 27.90 -29.42 19.76
N THR A 224 27.68 -28.53 18.78
CA THR A 224 28.62 -28.29 17.67
C THR A 224 29.61 -27.18 18.02
N GLN A 225 30.92 -27.43 17.95
CA GLN A 225 31.91 -26.38 18.14
C GLN A 225 31.99 -25.46 16.92
N TYR A 226 31.86 -24.15 17.12
CA TYR A 226 31.99 -23.14 16.06
C TYR A 226 33.35 -22.44 16.14
N SER A 227 33.95 -22.16 14.98
CA SER A 227 35.21 -21.44 14.85
C SER A 227 35.09 -20.41 13.72
N GLY A 228 34.53 -19.24 14.03
CA GLY A 228 34.23 -18.20 13.04
C GLY A 228 33.13 -18.61 12.04
N THR A 229 32.24 -19.51 12.43
CA THR A 229 31.21 -20.07 11.54
C THR A 229 30.07 -19.08 11.33
N THR A 230 29.64 -18.89 10.09
CA THR A 230 28.53 -18.00 9.76
C THR A 230 27.21 -18.77 9.72
N LEU A 231 26.21 -18.32 10.48
CA LEU A 231 24.85 -18.86 10.49
C LEU A 231 23.84 -17.78 10.08
N ARG A 232 22.73 -18.18 9.47
CA ARG A 232 21.64 -17.25 9.10
C ARG A 232 20.88 -16.82 10.35
N VAL A 233 20.44 -15.57 10.37
CA VAL A 233 19.65 -14.99 11.46
C VAL A 233 18.22 -14.84 10.97
N LEU A 234 17.29 -15.46 11.70
CA LEU A 234 15.86 -15.39 11.45
C LEU A 234 15.20 -14.49 12.49
N ASP A 235 14.18 -13.73 12.07
CA ASP A 235 13.30 -13.05 12.99
C ASP A 235 12.23 -13.99 13.58
N ALA A 236 11.36 -13.48 14.44
CA ALA A 236 10.29 -14.24 15.09
C ALA A 236 9.27 -14.85 14.10
N SER A 237 9.19 -14.34 12.86
CA SER A 237 8.34 -14.89 11.80
C SER A 237 9.04 -15.97 10.97
N GLY A 238 10.32 -16.24 11.25
CA GLY A 238 11.16 -17.16 10.50
C GLY A 238 11.75 -16.53 9.23
N GLN A 239 11.64 -15.22 9.04
CA GLN A 239 12.21 -14.53 7.89
C GLN A 239 13.73 -14.34 8.09
N ASP A 240 14.51 -14.62 7.04
CA ASP A 240 15.94 -14.29 7.02
C ASP A 240 16.15 -12.78 6.96
N ILE A 241 16.83 -12.27 7.97
CA ILE A 241 17.14 -10.85 8.13
C ILE A 241 18.65 -10.58 8.13
N GLY A 242 19.50 -11.61 7.98
CA GLY A 242 20.95 -11.44 8.00
C GLY A 242 21.71 -12.68 8.46
N TYR A 243 22.87 -12.46 9.08
CA TYR A 243 23.78 -13.52 9.49
C TYR A 243 24.52 -13.17 10.77
N ALA A 244 25.00 -14.20 11.46
CA ALA A 244 25.85 -14.06 12.64
C ALA A 244 27.10 -14.91 12.50
N VAL A 245 28.22 -14.39 12.99
CA VAL A 245 29.50 -15.11 13.06
C VAL A 245 29.68 -15.63 14.48
N LEU A 246 29.83 -16.94 14.62
CA LEU A 246 29.89 -17.64 15.91
C LEU A 246 31.28 -18.18 16.18
N THR A 247 31.75 -17.96 17.41
CA THR A 247 32.98 -18.55 17.92
C THR A 247 32.73 -19.16 19.29
N SER A 248 32.94 -20.47 19.43
CA SER A 248 32.82 -21.18 20.70
C SER A 248 34.16 -21.25 21.41
N GLN A 249 34.17 -20.99 22.71
CA GLN A 249 35.28 -21.28 23.61
C GLN A 249 34.89 -22.43 24.56
N GLY A 250 35.89 -23.13 25.06
CA GLY A 250 35.69 -24.32 25.85
C GLY A 250 36.99 -25.07 26.10
N SER A 251 36.89 -26.11 26.91
CA SER A 251 38.01 -26.95 27.32
C SER A 251 37.68 -28.42 27.11
N ARG A 252 38.72 -29.23 26.89
CA ARG A 252 38.61 -30.69 26.89
C ARG A 252 38.58 -31.19 28.33
N HIS A 253 37.61 -32.03 28.64
CA HIS A 253 37.48 -32.69 29.93
C HIS A 253 37.68 -34.19 29.73
N VAL A 254 38.38 -34.82 30.68
CA VAL A 254 38.47 -36.28 30.70
C VAL A 254 37.13 -36.82 31.18
N VAL A 255 36.52 -37.68 30.36
CA VAL A 255 35.22 -38.31 30.66
C VAL A 255 35.34 -39.81 30.92
N GLY A 256 36.53 -40.36 30.75
CA GLY A 256 36.82 -41.74 31.07
C GLY A 256 38.08 -42.22 30.35
N VAL A 257 38.10 -43.53 30.12
CA VAL A 257 39.18 -44.25 29.46
C VAL A 257 38.65 -44.77 28.13
N ASP A 258 39.42 -44.63 27.06
CA ASP A 258 39.06 -45.11 25.73
C ASP A 258 39.47 -46.58 25.58
N THR A 259 38.52 -47.49 25.81
CA THR A 259 38.75 -48.93 25.67
C THR A 259 38.75 -49.43 24.22
N SER A 260 38.42 -48.56 23.26
CA SER A 260 38.45 -48.91 21.83
C SER A 260 39.87 -48.86 21.25
N THR A 261 40.78 -48.15 21.92
CA THR A 261 42.18 -48.04 21.53
C THR A 261 43.06 -48.57 22.66
N VAL A 262 43.99 -49.46 22.35
CA VAL A 262 44.91 -50.04 23.36
C VAL A 262 46.34 -49.82 22.91
N GLN A 263 47.16 -49.36 23.84
CA GLN A 263 48.60 -49.27 23.68
C GLN A 263 49.24 -50.43 24.41
N THR A 264 50.15 -51.12 23.73
CA THR A 264 50.84 -52.27 24.28
C THR A 264 52.33 -52.01 24.33
N GLY A 265 52.98 -52.48 25.39
CA GLY A 265 54.43 -52.47 25.48
C GLY A 265 54.89 -53.45 26.53
N GLY A 266 56.17 -53.38 26.88
CA GLY A 266 56.74 -54.25 27.90
C GLY A 266 57.82 -53.56 28.72
N GLY A 267 58.20 -54.20 29.82
CA GLY A 267 59.21 -53.71 30.74
C GLY A 267 59.84 -54.81 31.57
N CYS A 268 60.83 -54.43 32.37
CA CYS A 268 61.58 -55.30 33.27
C CYS A 268 61.51 -54.76 34.70
N GLY A 269 61.21 -55.62 35.67
CA GLY A 269 61.18 -55.21 37.08
C GLY A 269 61.26 -56.36 38.07
N ASN A 270 61.77 -56.05 39.27
CA ASN A 270 61.65 -56.88 40.46
C ASN A 270 60.68 -56.18 41.38
N TYR A 271 59.64 -56.89 41.85
CA TYR A 271 58.53 -56.34 42.63
C TYR A 271 57.58 -55.47 41.82
N TRP A 272 56.48 -56.07 41.39
CA TRP A 272 55.55 -55.42 40.49
C TRP A 272 54.65 -54.42 41.21
N ASN A 273 54.25 -54.71 42.45
CA ASN A 273 53.35 -53.85 43.18
C ASN A 273 54.06 -52.55 43.61
N GLY A 274 53.51 -51.40 43.24
CA GLY A 274 54.08 -50.07 43.47
C GLY A 274 55.13 -49.64 42.43
N MET A 275 55.42 -50.46 41.41
CA MET A 275 56.38 -50.08 40.37
C MET A 275 55.84 -48.93 39.52
N VAL A 276 56.64 -47.88 39.36
CA VAL A 276 56.32 -46.71 38.53
C VAL A 276 57.07 -46.79 37.21
N PHE A 277 56.40 -46.50 36.11
CA PHE A 277 57.01 -46.44 34.79
C PHE A 277 56.35 -45.37 33.93
N THR A 278 57.03 -44.98 32.84
CA THR A 278 56.52 -44.00 31.88
C THR A 278 56.19 -44.70 30.57
N ALA A 279 55.04 -44.39 30.00
CA ALA A 279 54.65 -44.86 28.67
C ALA A 279 53.97 -43.73 27.89
N ASP A 280 54.23 -43.64 26.60
CA ASP A 280 53.46 -42.75 25.72
C ASP A 280 52.23 -43.52 25.22
N VAL A 281 51.06 -43.03 25.58
CA VAL A 281 49.77 -43.66 25.23
C VAL A 281 48.98 -42.84 24.19
N GLY A 282 49.70 -42.13 23.33
CA GLY A 282 49.15 -41.35 22.21
C GLY A 282 48.96 -39.86 22.51
N GLY A 283 49.40 -39.40 23.69
CA GLY A 283 49.31 -38.01 24.15
C GLY A 283 50.63 -37.45 24.69
N GLY A 284 51.74 -38.18 24.53
CA GLY A 284 53.01 -37.92 25.18
C GLY A 284 53.26 -38.85 26.37
N PRO A 285 54.47 -38.81 26.96
CA PRO A 285 54.84 -39.68 28.07
C PRO A 285 53.98 -39.41 29.32
N GLU A 286 53.22 -40.40 29.75
CA GLU A 286 52.45 -40.42 30.99
C GLU A 286 53.12 -41.33 32.03
N THR A 287 53.04 -40.97 33.31
CA THR A 287 53.55 -41.81 34.41
C THR A 287 52.43 -42.70 34.96
N PHE A 288 52.74 -43.98 35.05
CA PHE A 288 51.84 -45.03 35.54
C PHE A 288 52.46 -45.76 36.72
N TYR A 289 51.62 -46.37 37.53
CA TYR A 289 52.05 -47.30 38.56
C TYR A 289 51.23 -48.59 38.54
N LEU A 290 51.90 -49.68 38.91
CA LEU A 290 51.30 -51.00 39.04
C LEU A 290 50.73 -51.17 40.45
N ALA A 291 49.49 -51.61 40.56
CA ALA A 291 48.83 -51.91 41.83
C ALA A 291 47.98 -53.19 41.73
N ASN A 292 47.48 -53.65 42.87
CA ASN A 292 46.68 -54.88 43.00
C ASN A 292 47.34 -56.10 42.34
N CYS A 293 48.67 -56.15 42.41
CA CYS A 293 49.43 -57.20 41.76
C CYS A 293 49.23 -58.54 42.48
N TYR A 294 48.96 -59.58 41.70
CA TYR A 294 48.90 -60.96 42.17
C TYR A 294 49.93 -61.79 41.42
N GLN A 295 50.50 -62.77 42.13
CA GLN A 295 51.46 -63.71 41.58
C GLN A 295 51.08 -65.12 42.00
N TRP A 296 51.19 -66.07 41.07
CA TRP A 296 51.03 -67.48 41.36
C TRP A 296 52.09 -68.29 40.64
N ARG A 297 52.45 -69.43 41.24
CA ARG A 297 53.46 -70.33 40.72
C ARG A 297 52.78 -71.34 39.81
N GLU A 298 53.25 -71.45 38.57
CA GLU A 298 52.85 -72.51 37.64
C GLU A 298 54.06 -73.40 37.30
N GLY A 299 53.80 -74.68 37.01
CA GLY A 299 54.79 -75.67 36.57
C GLY A 299 55.37 -76.57 37.67
N LEU A 300 55.95 -77.70 37.25
CA LEU A 300 56.66 -78.63 38.13
C LEU A 300 57.84 -77.89 38.78
N PHE A 301 57.93 -77.91 40.11
CA PHE A 301 58.89 -77.15 40.95
C PHE A 301 58.67 -75.62 41.05
N GLY A 302 57.54 -75.08 40.56
CA GLY A 302 57.19 -73.67 40.77
C GLY A 302 58.12 -72.67 40.07
N ILE A 303 58.63 -73.06 38.90
CA ILE A 303 59.67 -72.36 38.12
C ILE A 303 59.08 -71.23 37.25
N LEU A 304 57.78 -71.25 36.92
CA LEU A 304 57.14 -70.17 36.16
C LEU A 304 56.34 -69.26 37.11
N LEU A 305 56.75 -67.99 37.19
CA LEU A 305 55.98 -66.96 37.88
C LEU A 305 55.01 -66.33 36.87
N ARG A 306 53.72 -66.60 37.03
CA ARG A 306 52.68 -65.82 36.36
C ARG A 306 52.12 -64.79 37.32
N GLY A 307 51.82 -63.61 36.78
CA GLY A 307 51.28 -62.52 37.55
C GLY A 307 50.52 -61.54 36.70
N GLY A 308 49.63 -60.79 37.35
CA GLY A 308 48.91 -59.68 36.74
C GLY A 308 48.87 -58.50 37.71
N CYS A 309 48.87 -57.29 37.17
CA CYS A 309 48.65 -56.06 37.92
C CYS A 309 47.65 -55.18 37.19
N ASP A 310 46.95 -54.36 37.96
CA ASP A 310 46.22 -53.21 37.44
C ASP A 310 47.21 -52.06 37.21
N ILE A 311 47.02 -51.32 36.13
CA ILE A 311 47.82 -50.13 35.81
C ILE A 311 46.99 -48.91 36.14
N TYR A 312 47.51 -48.03 36.99
CA TYR A 312 46.89 -46.77 37.34
C TYR A 312 47.75 -45.60 36.85
N ASP A 313 47.12 -44.47 36.50
CA ASP A 313 47.86 -43.23 36.27
C ASP A 313 48.12 -42.46 37.57
N SER A 314 48.90 -41.37 37.48
CA SER A 314 49.21 -40.49 38.61
C SER A 314 47.99 -39.87 39.32
N ALA A 315 46.82 -39.86 38.69
CA ALA A 315 45.56 -39.41 39.30
C ALA A 315 44.77 -40.56 39.96
N GLY A 316 45.32 -41.77 39.99
CA GLY A 316 44.72 -42.95 40.61
C GLY A 316 43.60 -43.60 39.78
N ARG A 317 43.51 -43.31 38.48
CA ARG A 317 42.50 -43.92 37.59
C ARG A 317 43.03 -45.24 37.05
N LEU A 318 42.19 -46.27 37.01
CA LEU A 318 42.53 -47.54 36.36
C LEU A 318 42.63 -47.32 34.83
N ARG A 319 43.81 -47.53 34.27
CA ARG A 319 44.13 -47.28 32.86
C ARG A 319 44.45 -48.54 32.07
N GLY A 320 44.52 -49.69 32.71
CA GLY A 320 44.76 -50.95 32.01
C GLY A 320 45.30 -52.04 32.92
N ALA A 321 46.00 -53.01 32.33
CA ALA A 321 46.57 -54.13 33.07
C ALA A 321 47.93 -54.55 32.52
N ALA A 322 48.81 -54.99 33.41
CA ALA A 322 50.08 -55.64 33.09
C ALA A 322 50.00 -57.13 33.39
N ARG A 323 50.65 -57.96 32.57
CA ARG A 323 50.72 -59.41 32.74
C ARG A 323 52.15 -59.88 32.54
N SER A 324 52.51 -60.94 33.25
CA SER A 324 53.80 -61.63 33.04
C SER A 324 53.84 -62.13 31.61
N GLY A 325 54.81 -61.64 30.84
CA GLY A 325 55.06 -62.11 29.49
C GLY A 325 55.28 -63.61 29.57
N GLY A 326 54.32 -64.37 29.01
CA GLY A 326 54.36 -65.82 29.04
C GLY A 326 55.60 -66.31 28.31
N GLY A 327 56.65 -66.68 29.06
CA GLY A 327 57.73 -67.51 28.54
C GLY A 327 59.18 -67.10 28.74
N ARG A 328 59.57 -66.14 29.61
CA ARG A 328 61.01 -65.82 29.80
C ARG A 328 61.45 -65.48 31.23
N THR A 329 60.98 -66.19 32.24
CA THR A 329 61.67 -66.22 33.55
C THR A 329 62.65 -67.39 33.55
N PHE A 330 63.84 -67.22 32.97
CA PHE A 330 64.90 -68.21 33.08
C PHE A 330 65.89 -67.77 34.18
N TYR A 331 65.78 -68.40 35.36
CA TYR A 331 66.95 -68.55 36.22
C TYR A 331 67.81 -69.64 35.58
N GLY A 332 68.70 -69.26 34.67
CA GLY A 332 69.53 -70.21 33.94
C GLY A 332 70.79 -69.54 33.43
N PHE A 333 71.89 -69.93 34.04
CA PHE A 333 73.26 -69.69 33.61
C PHE A 333 73.43 -69.93 32.09
N PHE A 334 74.18 -69.01 31.43
CA PHE A 334 74.81 -69.05 30.10
C PHE A 334 74.06 -68.64 28.80
N LEU A 335 74.64 -67.58 28.22
CA LEU A 335 75.06 -67.36 26.82
C LEU A 335 74.03 -67.15 25.69
N LEU A 336 74.29 -66.03 24.99
CA LEU A 336 74.09 -65.79 23.55
C LEU A 336 72.63 -65.65 23.09
N TYR A 337 72.27 -64.41 22.74
CA TYR A 337 71.49 -63.96 21.57
C TYR A 337 70.55 -62.80 21.90
N GLY A 338 71.05 -61.57 21.70
CA GLY A 338 70.39 -60.44 21.01
C GLY A 338 68.96 -60.01 21.36
N ALA A 339 68.33 -60.48 22.44
CA ALA A 339 67.05 -59.99 22.92
C ALA A 339 67.27 -59.18 24.21
N ASN A 340 66.51 -58.10 24.41
CA ASN A 340 66.52 -57.31 25.63
C ASN A 340 66.06 -58.19 26.82
N TYR A 341 67.00 -58.88 27.46
CA TYR A 341 66.74 -59.74 28.60
C TYR A 341 66.79 -58.91 29.89
N CYS A 342 65.75 -59.04 30.71
CA CYS A 342 65.74 -58.52 32.07
C CYS A 342 66.77 -59.29 32.90
N TRP A 343 68.00 -58.77 33.04
CA TRP A 343 69.15 -59.51 33.61
C TRP A 343 68.94 -59.99 35.05
N PHE A 344 68.14 -59.28 35.84
CA PHE A 344 67.86 -59.64 37.22
C PHE A 344 66.37 -59.64 37.57
N GLY A 345 65.43 -59.61 36.61
CA GLY A 345 64.00 -59.51 36.94
C GLY A 345 63.00 -60.08 35.96
N THR A 346 61.72 -59.94 36.30
CA THR A 346 60.61 -60.51 35.53
C THR A 346 60.18 -59.55 34.42
N ALA A 347 60.06 -60.07 33.20
CA ALA A 347 59.50 -59.34 32.08
C ALA A 347 57.97 -59.29 32.18
N TYR A 348 57.39 -58.13 31.87
CA TYR A 348 55.95 -57.96 31.82
C TYR A 348 55.54 -57.24 30.54
N ASP A 349 54.39 -57.63 30.01
CA ASP A 349 53.70 -56.93 28.94
C ASP A 349 52.56 -56.13 29.56
N TRP A 350 52.33 -54.92 29.08
CA TRP A 350 51.26 -54.06 29.54
C TRP A 350 50.32 -53.68 28.41
N GLN A 351 49.06 -53.45 28.78
CA GLN A 351 48.01 -52.91 27.94
C GLN A 351 47.45 -51.69 28.64
N ILE A 352 47.61 -50.50 28.05
CA ILE A 352 47.14 -49.24 28.61
C ILE A 352 46.17 -48.59 27.62
N TYR A 353 45.04 -48.15 28.14
CA TYR A 353 44.00 -47.46 27.41
C TYR A 353 44.19 -45.93 27.54
N PRO A 354 44.18 -45.18 26.43
CA PRO A 354 44.27 -43.72 26.44
C PRO A 354 43.09 -43.06 27.18
N LEU A 355 43.22 -41.77 27.51
CA LEU A 355 42.10 -41.02 28.07
C LEU A 355 41.09 -40.65 27.00
N LYS A 356 39.81 -40.78 27.34
CA LYS A 356 38.71 -40.29 26.53
C LYS A 356 38.40 -38.85 26.93
N TYR A 357 38.44 -37.94 25.96
CA TYR A 357 38.13 -36.53 26.16
C TYR A 357 36.79 -36.15 25.53
N GLU A 358 36.04 -35.30 26.21
CA GLU A 358 34.87 -34.61 25.68
C GLU A 358 35.13 -33.10 25.74
N TYR A 359 34.79 -32.38 24.67
CA TYR A 359 34.87 -30.92 24.68
C TYR A 359 33.62 -30.34 25.33
N ARG A 360 33.80 -29.47 26.33
CA ARG A 360 32.71 -28.73 26.95
C ARG A 360 32.83 -27.25 26.60
N LYS A 361 31.80 -26.72 25.98
CA LYS A 361 31.69 -25.28 25.71
C LYS A 361 31.53 -24.52 27.02
N THR A 362 32.31 -23.47 27.20
CA THR A 362 32.26 -22.58 28.37
C THR A 362 31.72 -21.20 28.03
N SER A 363 31.93 -20.74 26.80
CA SER A 363 31.33 -19.50 26.31
C SER A 363 31.18 -19.50 24.79
N GLU A 364 30.33 -18.64 24.28
CA GLU A 364 30.18 -18.37 22.85
C GLU A 364 30.12 -16.87 22.59
N SER A 365 30.83 -16.43 21.55
CA SER A 365 30.76 -15.06 21.04
C SER A 365 30.02 -15.07 19.71
N VAL A 366 29.09 -14.12 19.55
CA VAL A 366 28.23 -13.97 18.38
C VAL A 366 28.35 -12.54 17.88
N VAL A 367 28.86 -12.36 16.67
CA VAL A 367 28.87 -11.06 15.99
C VAL A 367 27.70 -11.01 15.02
N LEU A 368 26.74 -10.11 15.24
CA LEU A 368 25.49 -10.05 14.50
C LEU A 368 25.52 -9.00 13.39
N TYR A 369 25.15 -9.41 12.18
CA TYR A 369 24.83 -8.55 11.05
C TYR A 369 23.36 -8.76 10.65
N ALA A 370 22.51 -7.75 10.81
CA ALA A 370 21.09 -7.86 10.50
C ALA A 370 20.55 -6.60 9.81
N ARG A 371 19.47 -6.76 9.04
CA ARG A 371 18.76 -5.65 8.41
C ARG A 371 18.01 -4.85 9.49
N LYS A 372 18.39 -3.59 9.67
CA LYS A 372 17.76 -2.71 10.67
C LYS A 372 16.44 -2.16 10.16
N TRP A 373 15.55 -1.80 11.07
CA TRP A 373 14.40 -0.97 10.75
C TRP A 373 14.84 0.48 10.56
N ARG A 374 14.38 1.08 9.48
CA ARG A 374 14.50 2.51 9.20
C ARG A 374 13.13 3.10 8.93
N LYS A 375 12.93 4.34 9.36
CA LYS A 375 11.79 5.14 8.92
C LYS A 375 12.10 5.71 7.55
N VAL A 376 11.22 5.49 6.60
CA VAL A 376 11.28 6.09 5.26
C VAL A 376 9.97 6.81 4.98
N VAL A 377 10.07 7.95 4.29
CA VAL A 377 8.90 8.66 3.80
C VAL A 377 8.56 8.12 2.43
N ARG A 378 7.38 7.52 2.27
CA ARG A 378 6.90 7.03 0.98
C ARG A 378 5.45 7.39 0.76
N GLU A 379 5.05 7.40 -0.50
CA GLU A 379 3.65 7.60 -0.87
C GLU A 379 2.85 6.32 -0.64
N VAL A 380 1.82 6.41 0.19
CA VAL A 380 0.91 5.32 0.52
C VAL A 380 -0.44 5.60 -0.12
N TYR A 381 -0.95 4.63 -0.88
CA TYR A 381 -2.28 4.71 -1.47
C TYR A 381 -3.36 4.72 -0.38
N LYS A 382 -4.27 5.69 -0.46
CA LYS A 382 -5.35 5.92 0.51
C LYS A 382 -6.72 5.49 0.02
N GLY A 383 -6.85 5.21 -1.27
CA GLY A 383 -8.13 4.84 -1.88
C GLY A 383 -8.54 5.78 -3.02
N ARG A 384 -9.70 5.48 -3.57
CA ARG A 384 -10.36 6.23 -4.62
C ARG A 384 -11.48 7.09 -4.04
N PHE A 385 -11.45 8.38 -4.31
CA PHE A 385 -12.39 9.36 -3.76
C PHE A 385 -13.03 10.16 -4.89
N SER A 386 -14.30 10.54 -4.74
CA SER A 386 -14.93 11.48 -5.66
C SER A 386 -14.29 12.87 -5.52
N VAL A 387 -14.04 13.53 -6.66
CA VAL A 387 -13.63 14.94 -6.65
C VAL A 387 -14.87 15.80 -6.43
N LEU A 388 -14.82 16.63 -5.39
CA LEU A 388 -15.86 17.56 -4.98
C LEU A 388 -15.75 18.90 -5.74
N PRO A 389 -16.82 19.71 -5.74
CA PRO A 389 -16.78 21.06 -6.30
C PRO A 389 -15.62 21.91 -5.76
N GLY A 390 -15.02 22.69 -6.66
CA GLY A 390 -13.81 23.46 -6.41
C GLY A 390 -12.53 22.61 -6.41
N GLY A 391 -12.56 21.40 -6.98
CA GLY A 391 -11.40 20.53 -7.12
C GLY A 391 -10.89 19.99 -5.78
N LYS A 392 -11.79 19.55 -4.90
CA LYS A 392 -11.41 19.10 -3.55
C LYS A 392 -11.61 17.61 -3.38
N VAL A 393 -10.84 16.98 -2.51
CA VAL A 393 -11.03 15.57 -2.10
C VAL A 393 -10.97 15.49 -0.57
N TYR A 394 -11.81 14.64 0.02
CA TYR A 394 -11.85 14.43 1.47
C TYR A 394 -11.24 13.07 1.81
N VAL A 395 -10.11 13.09 2.51
CA VAL A 395 -9.28 11.91 2.75
C VAL A 395 -8.81 11.93 4.19
N GLU A 396 -8.97 10.81 4.90
CA GLU A 396 -8.56 10.65 6.31
C GLU A 396 -9.03 11.80 7.23
N GLY A 397 -10.26 12.28 7.04
CA GLY A 397 -10.82 13.33 7.89
C GLY A 397 -10.45 14.77 7.49
N SER A 398 -9.61 14.95 6.45
CA SER A 398 -9.10 16.26 6.02
C SER A 398 -9.46 16.57 4.57
N TYR A 399 -9.68 17.85 4.27
CA TYR A 399 -9.85 18.31 2.90
C TYR A 399 -8.50 18.61 2.25
N TYR A 400 -8.34 18.09 1.04
CA TYR A 400 -7.24 18.40 0.15
C TYR A 400 -7.77 19.12 -1.08
N SER A 401 -7.06 20.14 -1.52
CA SER A 401 -7.38 20.86 -2.75
C SER A 401 -6.44 20.41 -3.88
N ILE A 402 -7.00 20.34 -5.09
CA ILE A 402 -6.29 20.18 -6.35
C ILE A 402 -6.40 21.53 -7.07
N PRO A 403 -5.37 22.40 -6.98
CA PRO A 403 -5.44 23.77 -7.47
C PRO A 403 -5.84 23.88 -8.95
N GLU A 404 -5.37 22.96 -9.77
CA GLU A 404 -5.65 22.91 -11.21
C GLU A 404 -7.12 22.59 -11.52
N LEU A 405 -7.85 22.05 -10.55
CA LEU A 405 -9.27 21.74 -10.65
C LEU A 405 -10.14 22.71 -9.83
N ALA A 406 -9.61 23.87 -9.40
CA ALA A 406 -10.33 24.84 -8.56
C ALA A 406 -11.64 25.36 -9.18
N GLY A 407 -11.77 25.30 -10.52
CA GLY A 407 -13.00 25.67 -11.23
C GLY A 407 -14.00 24.51 -11.44
N TYR A 408 -13.61 23.27 -11.16
CA TYR A 408 -14.47 22.09 -11.39
C TYR A 408 -15.74 22.17 -10.54
N LEU A 409 -16.92 22.13 -11.20
CA LEU A 409 -18.24 22.27 -10.57
C LEU A 409 -18.39 23.52 -9.68
N ASN A 410 -17.59 24.57 -9.88
CA ASN A 410 -17.64 25.76 -9.05
C ASN A 410 -18.94 26.55 -9.32
N THR A 411 -19.79 26.68 -8.30
CA THR A 411 -21.11 27.33 -8.36
C THR A 411 -21.07 28.85 -8.15
N ASN A 412 -19.90 29.44 -7.92
CA ASN A 412 -19.77 30.88 -7.63
C ASN A 412 -19.67 31.78 -8.86
N THR A 413 -19.80 31.20 -10.06
CA THR A 413 -19.95 31.94 -11.31
C THR A 413 -21.36 31.67 -11.84
N THR A 414 -21.95 32.67 -12.51
CA THR A 414 -23.28 32.65 -13.11
C THR A 414 -23.80 31.23 -13.42
N THR A 415 -24.71 30.70 -12.61
CA THR A 415 -25.09 29.29 -12.71
C THR A 415 -26.04 29.04 -13.88
N LEU A 416 -25.71 28.07 -14.73
CA LEU A 416 -26.66 27.44 -15.64
C LEU A 416 -26.94 26.03 -15.12
N LYS A 417 -28.16 25.82 -14.65
CA LYS A 417 -28.66 24.50 -14.25
C LYS A 417 -29.36 23.88 -15.46
N CYS A 418 -29.21 22.58 -15.62
CA CYS A 418 -29.87 21.85 -16.69
C CYS A 418 -30.48 20.54 -16.20
N ALA A 419 -31.58 20.14 -16.84
CA ALA A 419 -32.15 18.81 -16.74
C ALA A 419 -32.26 18.25 -18.16
N LYS A 420 -31.41 17.28 -18.49
CA LYS A 420 -31.46 16.54 -19.75
C LYS A 420 -32.32 15.29 -19.57
N ASP A 421 -32.94 14.86 -20.66
CA ASP A 421 -33.81 13.70 -20.70
C ASP A 421 -35.08 13.81 -19.83
N SER A 422 -35.54 15.05 -19.63
CA SER A 422 -36.68 15.34 -18.75
C SER A 422 -38.01 14.93 -19.41
N PRO A 423 -38.75 13.97 -18.83
CA PRO A 423 -40.09 13.59 -19.33
C PRO A 423 -41.07 14.76 -19.28
N LEU A 424 -40.84 15.73 -18.38
CA LEU A 424 -41.63 16.95 -18.25
C LEU A 424 -41.56 17.79 -19.52
N VAL A 425 -40.38 17.88 -20.17
CA VAL A 425 -40.23 18.67 -21.40
C VAL A 425 -40.99 18.01 -22.56
N SER A 426 -40.86 16.69 -22.72
CA SER A 426 -41.63 15.94 -23.72
C SER A 426 -43.14 15.94 -23.43
N TYR A 427 -43.54 15.97 -22.16
CA TYR A 427 -44.93 16.10 -21.73
C TYR A 427 -45.50 17.49 -21.98
N LEU A 428 -44.78 18.57 -21.63
CA LEU A 428 -45.15 19.95 -21.94
C LEU A 428 -45.23 20.16 -23.46
N ALA A 429 -44.33 19.55 -24.23
CA ALA A 429 -44.36 19.58 -25.68
C ALA A 429 -45.67 18.99 -26.25
N LYS A 430 -46.05 17.79 -25.80
CA LYS A 430 -47.25 17.06 -26.26
C LYS A 430 -48.57 17.61 -25.71
N GLN A 431 -48.62 18.03 -24.44
CA GLN A 431 -49.86 18.43 -23.78
C GLN A 431 -50.30 19.87 -24.15
N ILE A 432 -49.34 20.74 -24.48
CA ILE A 432 -49.59 22.17 -24.77
C ILE A 432 -49.55 22.44 -26.28
N GLY A 433 -49.22 21.42 -27.10
CA GLY A 433 -49.14 21.55 -28.56
C GLY A 433 -47.94 22.39 -29.01
N LEU A 434 -46.83 22.37 -28.25
CA LEU A 434 -45.61 23.09 -28.60
C LEU A 434 -44.95 22.50 -29.85
N ASP A 435 -45.18 21.21 -30.09
CA ASP A 435 -44.87 20.43 -31.29
C ASP A 435 -45.71 20.84 -32.53
N ARG A 436 -46.53 21.89 -32.42
CA ARG A 436 -47.35 22.41 -33.52
C ARG A 436 -47.11 23.89 -33.79
N GLY A 437 -45.89 24.37 -33.53
CA GLY A 437 -45.32 25.63 -34.01
C GLY A 437 -45.97 26.95 -33.53
N SER A 438 -47.21 26.94 -33.06
CA SER A 438 -47.99 28.15 -32.73
C SER A 438 -48.23 28.40 -31.25
N ASN A 439 -48.08 27.40 -30.38
CA ASN A 439 -48.52 27.48 -28.97
C ASN A 439 -47.38 27.78 -27.97
N ALA A 440 -46.12 27.74 -28.41
CA ALA A 440 -44.97 28.02 -27.55
C ALA A 440 -44.94 29.45 -27.04
N GLY A 441 -45.34 30.40 -27.87
CA GLY A 441 -45.40 31.78 -27.45
C GLY A 441 -46.42 32.06 -26.34
N ASP A 442 -47.59 31.42 -26.41
CA ASP A 442 -48.66 31.58 -25.42
C ASP A 442 -48.28 30.95 -24.07
N PHE A 443 -47.57 29.82 -24.09
CA PHE A 443 -47.01 29.19 -22.90
C PHE A 443 -46.01 30.13 -22.20
N TRP A 444 -45.05 30.67 -22.95
CA TRP A 444 -44.03 31.55 -22.38
C TRP A 444 -44.59 32.89 -21.90
N ALA A 445 -45.60 33.45 -22.58
CA ALA A 445 -46.31 34.63 -22.11
C ALA A 445 -46.99 34.39 -20.75
N ARG A 446 -47.62 33.23 -20.55
CA ARG A 446 -48.24 32.85 -19.27
C ARG A 446 -47.21 32.61 -18.16
N GLN A 447 -46.11 31.91 -18.46
CA GLN A 447 -45.03 31.67 -17.50
C GLN A 447 -44.30 32.96 -17.07
N ALA A 448 -44.20 33.94 -17.98
CA ALA A 448 -43.64 35.25 -17.69
C ALA A 448 -44.63 36.22 -17.00
N GLY A 449 -45.80 35.75 -16.58
CA GLY A 449 -46.76 36.51 -15.77
C GLY A 449 -47.65 37.49 -16.55
N ALA A 450 -47.83 37.30 -17.87
CA ALA A 450 -48.76 38.13 -18.65
C ALA A 450 -50.21 37.91 -18.20
N GLN A 451 -50.93 38.99 -17.91
CA GLN A 451 -52.34 38.94 -17.45
C GLN A 451 -53.32 38.52 -18.57
N THR A 452 -52.92 38.70 -19.83
CA THR A 452 -53.61 38.23 -21.03
C THR A 452 -52.58 37.57 -21.96
N PRO A 453 -52.83 36.34 -22.47
CA PRO A 453 -51.94 35.69 -23.42
C PRO A 453 -52.07 36.39 -24.78
N GLU A 454 -51.28 37.42 -25.00
CA GLU A 454 -51.02 37.96 -26.33
C GLU A 454 -49.86 37.17 -26.94
N LYS A 455 -50.03 36.72 -28.18
CA LYS A 455 -48.99 35.98 -28.91
C LYS A 455 -47.71 36.83 -28.97
N PRO A 456 -46.54 36.26 -28.65
CA PRO A 456 -45.28 36.96 -28.80
C PRO A 456 -45.09 37.40 -30.25
N LYS A 457 -44.67 38.66 -30.41
CA LYS A 457 -44.45 39.26 -31.72
C LYS A 457 -42.96 39.27 -32.03
N PRO A 458 -42.54 39.06 -33.29
CA PRO A 458 -41.16 39.29 -33.69
C PRO A 458 -40.74 40.72 -33.33
N LEU A 459 -39.49 40.89 -32.88
CA LEU A 459 -38.97 42.21 -32.50
C LEU A 459 -39.17 43.26 -33.62
N GLY A 460 -39.04 42.86 -34.88
CA GLY A 460 -39.24 43.77 -36.02
C GLY A 460 -40.67 44.30 -36.14
N GLU A 461 -41.67 43.47 -35.85
CA GLU A 461 -43.06 43.91 -35.80
C GLU A 461 -43.28 44.84 -34.60
N PHE A 462 -42.74 44.49 -33.43
CA PHE A 462 -42.83 45.32 -32.24
C PHE A 462 -42.19 46.70 -32.43
N CYS A 463 -41.00 46.77 -33.04
CA CYS A 463 -40.34 48.04 -33.31
C CYS A 463 -41.12 48.90 -34.30
N ARG A 464 -41.77 48.32 -35.32
CA ARG A 464 -42.61 49.07 -36.27
C ARG A 464 -43.85 49.65 -35.62
N LEU A 465 -44.48 48.91 -34.71
CA LEU A 465 -45.69 49.34 -34.00
C LEU A 465 -45.43 50.39 -32.91
N ASN A 466 -44.18 50.53 -32.45
CA ASN A 466 -43.79 51.43 -31.36
C ASN A 466 -42.75 52.49 -31.80
N ARG A 467 -42.70 52.79 -33.11
CA ARG A 467 -41.87 53.88 -33.67
C ARG A 467 -42.49 55.25 -33.45
#